data_AF-A0AAV9I6D7-F1
#
_entry.id   AF-A0AAV9I6D7-F1
#
_cell.length_a   1.000
_cell.length_b   1.000
_cell.length_c   1.000
_cell.angle_alpha   90.00
_cell.angle_beta   90.00
_cell.angle_gamma   90.00
#
_symmetry.space_group_name_H-M   'P 1'
#
loop_
_entity.id
_entity.type
_entity.pdbx_description
1 polymer ?
#
loop_
_entity_poly.entity_id
_entity_poly.type
_entity_poly.pdbx_seq_one_letter_code
_entity_poly.pdbx_strand_id
1 'polypeptide(L)'
;MAQRLSSEQLYEPQSEQEATLEAVQVEEVVQITPAAESGSSQQREFVASQNNKLSVAAWIVLGGTMVLMISLYALLAFPTLLVSLWLGAAVLPTFLVYLWVIVPFKGNPPLSLSFIIEQLGLGAYPAFILALFVEVGLSICLQRLLGFSSSSTAQQIFRNPLSKDEALRDKLWQLLLFYFLNAMVVAALVEETVKYILALRHRKLIISPGLKGIIGCSVCGALGLAGMEHLFYCLNFLLSSDWLTAVLSGFFRAVIAFWLHCLTGFFIGVRRARVDLLGDSLSYFSVIWLPVLVHGTMDFAAFSLGTMFEDTWLVVLVPCLDIFLLSVFTWTTSMEYKNTSERELELRYPQHVVTEEVPV
;
A
#
# COMPACT_ATOMS: atom_id res chain seq x y z
N MET A 1 -4.07 27.37 45.45
CA MET A 1 -4.50 25.95 45.30
C MET A 1 -4.09 25.49 43.91
N ALA A 2 -2.80 25.21 43.73
CA ALA A 2 -2.19 24.72 42.50
C ALA A 2 -0.99 23.86 42.93
N GLN A 3 -1.09 22.55 42.77
CA GLN A 3 -0.02 21.60 43.07
C GLN A 3 0.88 21.48 41.85
N ARG A 4 2.12 21.96 41.98
CA ARG A 4 3.25 21.59 41.11
C ARG A 4 3.64 20.16 41.45
N LEU A 5 3.55 19.25 40.49
CA LEU A 5 4.17 17.93 40.56
C LEU A 5 5.61 18.06 40.04
N SER A 6 6.57 17.76 40.91
CA SER A 6 8.00 17.69 40.61
C SER A 6 8.31 16.37 39.92
N SER A 7 8.81 16.44 38.68
CA SER A 7 9.39 15.31 37.95
C SER A 7 10.85 15.13 38.36
N GLU A 8 11.08 14.58 39.54
CA GLU A 8 12.36 14.03 39.95
C GLU A 8 12.09 12.67 40.59
N GLN A 9 12.02 11.63 39.75
CA GLN A 9 12.32 10.28 40.22
C GLN A 9 13.66 9.89 39.60
N LEU A 10 14.64 9.83 40.50
CA LEU A 10 15.99 9.38 40.27
C LEU A 10 15.98 8.00 39.61
N TYR A 11 16.76 7.91 38.54
CA TYR A 11 17.26 6.65 38.01
C TYR A 11 18.37 6.18 38.97
N GLU A 12 18.11 5.16 39.78
CA GLU A 12 19.16 4.44 40.50
C GLU A 12 19.95 3.60 39.48
N PRO A 13 21.27 3.79 39.35
CA PRO A 13 22.09 2.88 38.57
C PRO A 13 22.14 1.54 39.30
N GLN A 14 21.64 0.49 38.64
CA GLN A 14 21.83 -0.88 39.13
C GLN A 14 23.32 -1.17 39.25
N SER A 15 23.73 -1.52 40.46
CA SER A 15 25.06 -2.01 40.79
C SER A 15 25.43 -3.19 39.91
N GLU A 16 26.61 -3.12 39.30
CA GLU A 16 27.27 -4.22 38.62
C GLU A 16 27.30 -5.45 39.55
N GLN A 17 26.46 -6.44 39.25
CA GLN A 17 26.71 -7.80 39.72
C GLN A 17 27.82 -8.37 38.84
N GLU A 18 29.02 -8.43 39.42
CA GLU A 18 30.12 -9.26 38.92
C GLU A 18 29.62 -10.70 38.76
N ALA A 19 29.23 -11.03 37.54
CA ALA A 19 29.00 -12.40 37.13
C ALA A 19 30.37 -13.10 37.11
N THR A 20 30.63 -13.90 38.14
CA THR A 20 31.65 -14.92 38.14
C THR A 20 31.48 -15.80 36.89
N LEU A 21 32.35 -15.58 35.92
CA LEU A 21 32.56 -16.41 34.74
C LEU A 21 33.14 -17.75 35.18
N GLU A 22 32.27 -18.69 35.53
CA GLU A 22 32.61 -20.10 35.44
C GLU A 22 32.74 -20.46 33.95
N ALA A 23 33.99 -20.68 33.53
CA ALA A 23 34.31 -21.24 32.24
C ALA A 23 33.78 -22.67 32.17
N VAL A 24 32.53 -22.82 31.75
CA VAL A 24 32.01 -24.08 31.23
C VAL A 24 32.58 -24.25 29.83
N GLN A 25 33.73 -24.91 29.77
CA GLN A 25 34.12 -25.64 28.56
C GLN A 25 33.16 -26.83 28.40
N VAL A 26 32.69 -27.03 27.17
CA VAL A 26 32.65 -28.29 26.41
C VAL A 26 31.43 -28.26 25.48
N GLU A 27 31.75 -28.15 24.19
CA GLU A 27 31.17 -28.87 23.06
C GLU A 27 29.68 -29.22 23.10
N GLU A 28 28.88 -28.40 22.42
CA GLU A 28 28.01 -28.94 21.38
C GLU A 28 27.75 -27.82 20.37
N VAL A 29 28.51 -27.81 19.28
CA VAL A 29 28.03 -27.16 18.05
C VAL A 29 26.81 -27.98 17.65
N VAL A 30 25.64 -27.56 18.12
CA VAL A 30 24.37 -28.01 17.60
C VAL A 30 24.36 -27.54 16.15
N GLN A 31 24.88 -28.39 15.26
CA GLN A 31 24.51 -28.37 13.87
C GLN A 31 23.00 -28.45 13.86
N ILE A 32 22.36 -27.29 13.71
CA ILE A 32 20.98 -27.21 13.24
C ILE A 32 21.05 -27.75 11.82
N THR A 33 21.05 -29.08 11.72
CA THR A 33 20.74 -29.79 10.49
C THR A 33 19.36 -29.27 10.13
N PRO A 34 19.15 -28.69 8.93
CA PRO A 34 17.82 -28.29 8.50
C PRO A 34 16.97 -29.55 8.63
N ALA A 35 16.00 -29.51 9.54
CA ALA A 35 15.13 -30.63 9.82
C ALA A 35 14.64 -31.13 8.47
N ALA A 36 15.08 -32.34 8.10
CA ALA A 36 14.68 -32.93 6.84
C ALA A 36 13.16 -32.84 6.76
N GLU A 37 12.62 -32.48 5.60
CA GLU A 37 11.20 -32.22 5.35
C GLU A 37 10.30 -33.47 5.51
N SER A 38 10.58 -34.35 6.48
CA SER A 38 9.64 -35.32 7.03
C SER A 38 8.61 -34.64 7.93
N GLY A 39 8.07 -33.50 7.50
CA GLY A 39 6.84 -32.97 8.07
C GLY A 39 5.79 -34.06 7.95
N SER A 40 5.33 -34.58 9.09
CA SER A 40 4.44 -35.73 9.15
C SER A 40 3.20 -35.47 8.29
N SER A 41 2.67 -36.51 7.66
CA SER A 41 1.44 -36.42 6.84
C SER A 41 0.30 -35.70 7.59
N GLN A 42 0.25 -35.83 8.92
CA GLN A 42 -0.69 -35.13 9.80
C GLN A 42 -0.54 -33.61 9.79
N GLN A 43 0.68 -33.07 9.72
CA GLN A 43 0.87 -31.63 9.64
C GLN A 43 0.39 -31.08 8.29
N ARG A 44 0.59 -31.84 7.20
CA ARG A 44 0.05 -31.48 5.87
C ARG A 44 -1.48 -31.55 5.85
N GLU A 45 -2.08 -32.58 6.45
CA GLU A 45 -3.55 -32.71 6.56
C GLU A 45 -4.19 -31.63 7.44
N PHE A 46 -3.54 -31.27 8.55
CA PHE A 46 -4.04 -30.19 9.42
C PHE A 46 -4.01 -28.82 8.71
N VAL A 47 -2.92 -28.51 8.00
CA VAL A 47 -2.82 -27.29 7.19
C VAL A 47 -3.86 -27.30 6.06
N ALA A 48 -4.08 -28.45 5.40
CA ALA A 48 -5.11 -28.57 4.37
C ALA A 48 -6.54 -28.36 4.92
N SER A 49 -6.84 -28.91 6.11
CA SER A 49 -8.12 -28.75 6.80
C SER A 49 -8.40 -27.29 7.22
N GLN A 50 -7.41 -26.61 7.79
CA GLN A 50 -7.48 -25.19 8.15
C GLN A 50 -7.72 -24.31 6.90
N ASN A 51 -7.00 -24.58 5.81
CA ASN A 51 -7.18 -23.89 4.53
C ASN A 51 -8.60 -24.04 3.96
N ASN A 52 -9.25 -25.20 4.16
CA ASN A 52 -10.62 -25.44 3.68
C ASN A 52 -11.68 -24.61 4.43
N LYS A 53 -11.59 -24.51 5.77
CA LYS A 53 -12.57 -23.74 6.56
C LYS A 53 -12.46 -22.23 6.31
N LEU A 54 -11.23 -21.72 6.20
CA LEU A 54 -10.99 -20.33 5.79
C LEU A 54 -11.49 -20.04 4.37
N SER A 55 -11.43 -21.02 3.46
CA SER A 55 -11.93 -20.82 2.10
C SER A 55 -13.43 -20.51 2.06
N VAL A 56 -14.26 -21.17 2.89
CA VAL A 56 -15.72 -20.98 2.84
C VAL A 56 -16.12 -19.57 3.27
N ALA A 57 -15.51 -19.04 4.34
CA ALA A 57 -15.74 -17.66 4.77
C ALA A 57 -15.29 -16.66 3.70
N ALA A 58 -14.13 -16.89 3.08
CA ALA A 58 -13.63 -16.07 1.98
C ALA A 58 -14.56 -16.10 0.76
N TRP A 59 -15.12 -17.28 0.42
CA TRP A 59 -16.11 -17.44 -0.66
C TRP A 59 -17.43 -16.76 -0.35
N ILE A 60 -17.89 -16.77 0.91
CA ILE A 60 -19.09 -16.04 1.34
C ILE A 60 -18.87 -14.53 1.22
N VAL A 61 -17.71 -14.03 1.63
CA VAL A 61 -17.38 -12.60 1.52
C VAL A 61 -17.23 -12.19 0.07
N LEU A 62 -16.52 -12.97 -0.74
CA LEU A 62 -16.36 -12.72 -2.18
C LEU A 62 -17.72 -12.76 -2.88
N GLY A 63 -18.51 -13.80 -2.64
CA GLY A 63 -19.86 -13.94 -3.20
C GLY A 63 -20.78 -12.80 -2.74
N GLY A 64 -20.75 -12.44 -1.46
CA GLY A 64 -21.51 -11.33 -0.90
C GLY A 64 -21.10 -9.98 -1.49
N THR A 65 -19.79 -9.76 -1.71
CA THR A 65 -19.30 -8.54 -2.35
C THR A 65 -19.69 -8.48 -3.82
N MET A 66 -19.56 -9.60 -4.56
CA MET A 66 -20.01 -9.69 -5.94
C MET A 66 -21.51 -9.41 -6.04
N VAL A 67 -22.33 -10.01 -5.17
CA VAL A 67 -23.78 -9.76 -5.12
C VAL A 67 -24.09 -8.32 -4.76
N LEU A 68 -23.38 -7.70 -3.81
CA LEU A 68 -23.53 -6.29 -3.47
C LEU A 68 -23.19 -5.38 -4.66
N MET A 69 -22.07 -5.65 -5.32
CA MET A 69 -21.64 -4.92 -6.53
C MET A 69 -22.65 -5.08 -7.66
N ILE A 70 -23.16 -6.30 -7.88
CA ILE A 70 -24.21 -6.62 -8.87
C ILE A 70 -25.55 -5.98 -8.49
N SER A 71 -25.86 -5.84 -7.21
CA SER A 71 -27.11 -5.20 -6.74
C SER A 71 -27.05 -3.68 -6.87
N LEU A 72 -25.90 -3.07 -6.54
CA LEU A 72 -25.62 -1.66 -6.83
C LEU A 72 -25.69 -1.39 -8.35
N TYR A 73 -25.14 -2.31 -9.14
CA TYR A 73 -25.21 -2.33 -10.61
C TYR A 73 -26.66 -2.37 -11.15
N ALA A 74 -27.54 -3.18 -10.55
CA ALA A 74 -28.92 -3.33 -11.00
C ALA A 74 -29.79 -2.11 -10.63
N LEU A 75 -29.46 -1.43 -9.52
CA LEU A 75 -30.18 -0.26 -9.01
C LEU A 75 -29.97 1.01 -9.84
N LEU A 76 -28.93 1.07 -10.67
CA LEU A 76 -28.52 2.29 -11.39
C LEU A 76 -28.95 2.35 -12.88
N ALA A 77 -29.81 1.45 -13.36
CA ALA A 77 -29.84 1.12 -14.79
C ALA A 77 -30.83 1.88 -15.72
N PHE A 78 -30.26 2.73 -16.58
CA PHE A 78 -30.45 2.71 -18.06
C PHE A 78 -29.28 3.37 -18.85
N PRO A 79 -28.46 4.29 -18.28
CA PRO A 79 -27.14 4.68 -18.85
C PRO A 79 -26.03 3.63 -18.61
N THR A 80 -26.37 2.50 -17.98
CA THR A 80 -25.42 1.60 -17.29
C THR A 80 -24.65 0.64 -18.16
N LEU A 81 -25.04 0.27 -19.38
CA LEU A 81 -24.27 -0.76 -20.11
C LEU A 81 -22.82 -0.33 -20.38
N LEU A 82 -22.62 0.94 -20.77
CA LEU A 82 -21.28 1.48 -21.02
C LEU A 82 -20.49 1.58 -19.72
N VAL A 83 -21.15 2.01 -18.64
CA VAL A 83 -20.62 2.12 -17.28
C VAL A 83 -20.25 0.76 -16.71
N SER A 84 -21.05 -0.26 -16.98
CA SER A 84 -20.88 -1.65 -16.56
C SER A 84 -19.76 -2.33 -17.33
N LEU A 85 -19.66 -2.09 -18.64
CA LEU A 85 -18.50 -2.47 -19.44
C LEU A 85 -17.25 -1.74 -18.95
N TRP A 86 -17.38 -0.48 -18.54
CA TRP A 86 -16.29 0.32 -18.02
C TRP A 86 -15.85 -0.12 -16.63
N LEU A 87 -16.77 -0.45 -15.72
CA LEU A 87 -16.50 -1.07 -14.42
C LEU A 87 -15.87 -2.46 -14.58
N GLY A 88 -16.34 -3.25 -15.56
CA GLY A 88 -15.71 -4.52 -15.91
C GLY A 88 -14.29 -4.34 -16.46
N ALA A 89 -14.08 -3.37 -17.35
CA ALA A 89 -12.78 -3.00 -17.89
C ALA A 89 -11.86 -2.39 -16.82
N ALA A 90 -12.41 -1.68 -15.84
CA ALA A 90 -11.72 -1.09 -14.70
C ALA A 90 -11.18 -2.14 -13.72
N VAL A 91 -11.84 -3.31 -13.63
CA VAL A 91 -11.36 -4.45 -12.83
C VAL A 91 -10.37 -5.32 -13.63
N LEU A 92 -10.29 -5.16 -14.96
CA LEU A 92 -9.38 -5.94 -15.80
C LEU A 92 -7.89 -5.68 -15.48
N PRO A 93 -7.41 -4.43 -15.28
CA PRO A 93 -6.08 -4.16 -14.73
C PRO A 93 -5.85 -4.89 -13.41
N THR A 94 -6.83 -4.89 -12.50
CA THR A 94 -6.75 -5.63 -11.24
C THR A 94 -6.51 -7.12 -11.50
N PHE A 95 -7.22 -7.70 -12.46
CA PHE A 95 -7.07 -9.10 -12.84
C PHE A 95 -5.73 -9.40 -13.51
N LEU A 96 -5.23 -8.52 -14.39
CA LEU A 96 -3.92 -8.68 -15.04
C LEU A 96 -2.77 -8.56 -14.04
N VAL A 97 -2.85 -7.58 -13.14
CA VAL A 97 -1.89 -7.42 -12.04
C VAL A 97 -1.98 -8.58 -11.07
N TYR A 98 -3.19 -9.05 -10.77
CA TYR A 98 -3.41 -10.25 -9.97
C TYR A 98 -2.77 -11.49 -10.61
N LEU A 99 -2.89 -11.68 -11.92
CA LEU A 99 -2.19 -12.74 -12.64
C LEU A 99 -0.66 -12.55 -12.56
N TRP A 100 -0.17 -11.31 -12.68
CA TRP A 100 1.24 -10.99 -12.52
C TRP A 100 1.77 -11.25 -11.10
N VAL A 101 0.94 -11.08 -10.07
CA VAL A 101 1.28 -11.43 -8.69
C VAL A 101 1.22 -12.94 -8.50
N ILE A 102 0.12 -13.60 -8.87
CA ILE A 102 -0.09 -15.02 -8.57
C ILE A 102 0.83 -15.94 -9.37
N VAL A 103 1.09 -15.66 -10.65
CA VAL A 103 1.86 -16.57 -11.51
C VAL A 103 3.30 -16.76 -10.98
N PRO A 104 4.06 -15.72 -10.60
CA PRO A 104 5.38 -15.86 -9.98
C PRO A 104 5.36 -16.47 -8.58
N PHE A 105 4.23 -16.38 -7.85
CA PHE A 105 4.07 -17.01 -6.53
C PHE A 105 3.46 -18.42 -6.60
N LYS A 106 3.17 -18.92 -7.80
CA LYS A 106 2.63 -20.27 -8.00
C LYS A 106 3.66 -21.30 -7.52
N GLY A 107 3.32 -22.01 -6.44
CA GLY A 107 4.21 -22.96 -5.79
C GLY A 107 4.78 -22.51 -4.44
N ASN A 108 4.47 -21.29 -3.96
CA ASN A 108 4.70 -20.91 -2.57
C ASN A 108 3.51 -21.37 -1.71
N PRO A 109 3.62 -22.45 -0.92
CA PRO A 109 2.53 -22.94 -0.07
C PRO A 109 1.93 -21.91 0.91
N PRO A 110 2.66 -20.90 1.43
CA PRO A 110 2.08 -19.93 2.38
C PRO A 110 1.11 -18.91 1.74
N LEU A 111 1.11 -18.74 0.42
CA LEU A 111 0.19 -17.84 -0.28
C LEU A 111 -0.93 -18.63 -0.96
N SER A 112 -1.86 -19.15 -0.15
CA SER A 112 -3.06 -19.79 -0.68
C SER A 112 -3.96 -18.75 -1.39
N LEU A 113 -4.72 -19.21 -2.38
CA LEU A 113 -5.76 -18.41 -3.03
C LEU A 113 -6.72 -17.79 -2.00
N SER A 114 -7.07 -18.56 -0.96
CA SER A 114 -7.95 -18.10 0.11
C SER A 114 -7.33 -16.95 0.91
N PHE A 115 -6.04 -17.00 1.24
CA PHE A 115 -5.35 -15.90 1.91
C PHE A 115 -5.31 -14.64 1.05
N ILE A 116 -5.09 -14.78 -0.25
CA ILE A 116 -5.10 -13.65 -1.18
C ILE A 116 -6.50 -13.01 -1.24
N ILE A 117 -7.55 -13.83 -1.31
CA ILE A 117 -8.94 -13.34 -1.28
C ILE A 117 -9.24 -12.68 0.08
N GLU A 118 -8.75 -13.22 1.19
CA GLU A 118 -8.89 -12.63 2.52
C GLU A 118 -8.16 -11.28 2.63
N GLN A 119 -6.99 -11.14 2.00
CA GLN A 119 -6.29 -9.85 1.94
C GLN A 119 -7.07 -8.82 1.13
N LEU A 120 -7.59 -9.21 -0.03
CA LEU A 120 -8.37 -8.33 -0.90
C LEU A 120 -9.71 -7.94 -0.26
N GLY A 121 -10.54 -8.92 0.10
CA GLY A 121 -11.92 -8.66 0.54
C GLY A 121 -12.02 -8.27 2.02
N LEU A 122 -11.34 -8.98 2.92
CA LEU A 122 -11.46 -8.76 4.37
C LEU A 122 -10.40 -7.82 4.93
N GLY A 123 -9.30 -7.60 4.19
CA GLY A 123 -8.27 -6.64 4.55
C GLY A 123 -8.52 -5.29 3.93
N ALA A 124 -8.36 -5.23 2.61
CA ALA A 124 -8.29 -3.96 1.90
C ALA A 124 -9.62 -3.20 1.95
N TYR A 125 -10.78 -3.86 1.83
CA TYR A 125 -12.05 -3.11 1.79
C TYR A 125 -12.40 -2.44 3.13
N PRO A 126 -12.38 -3.13 4.29
CA PRO A 126 -12.59 -2.44 5.56
C PRO A 126 -11.54 -1.37 5.83
N ALA A 127 -10.29 -1.62 5.43
CA ALA A 127 -9.21 -0.66 5.63
C ALA A 127 -9.36 0.57 4.73
N PHE A 128 -9.85 0.41 3.49
CA PHE A 128 -10.22 1.50 2.60
C PHE A 128 -11.37 2.34 3.17
N ILE A 129 -12.42 1.69 3.68
CA ILE A 129 -13.55 2.41 4.30
C ILE A 129 -13.06 3.23 5.50
N LEU A 130 -12.18 2.66 6.33
CA LEU A 130 -11.57 3.38 7.44
C LEU A 130 -10.70 4.55 6.95
N ALA A 131 -9.86 4.33 5.93
CA ALA A 131 -9.06 5.38 5.31
C ALA A 131 -9.95 6.53 4.83
N LEU A 132 -11.03 6.23 4.12
CA LEU A 132 -12.01 7.20 3.63
C LEU A 132 -12.61 8.05 4.77
N PHE A 133 -12.98 7.44 5.90
CA PHE A 133 -13.49 8.20 7.05
C PHE A 133 -12.44 9.13 7.65
N VAL A 134 -11.20 8.65 7.77
CA VAL A 134 -10.07 9.45 8.26
C VAL A 134 -9.80 10.60 7.29
N GLU A 135 -9.77 10.32 5.99
CA GLU A 135 -9.51 11.29 4.94
C GLU A 135 -10.56 12.39 4.89
N VAL A 136 -11.84 12.03 4.92
CA VAL A 136 -12.94 13.00 4.95
C VAL A 136 -12.86 13.86 6.22
N GLY A 137 -12.60 13.25 7.39
CA GLY A 137 -12.45 13.96 8.65
C GLY A 137 -11.30 14.97 8.62
N LEU A 138 -10.11 14.54 8.18
CA LEU A 138 -8.92 15.38 8.04
C LEU A 138 -9.14 16.49 7.00
N SER A 139 -9.79 16.19 5.88
CA SER A 139 -10.13 17.17 4.84
C SER A 139 -11.02 18.28 5.41
N ILE A 140 -12.06 17.94 6.17
CA ILE A 140 -12.95 18.92 6.82
C ILE A 140 -12.16 19.77 7.84
N CYS A 141 -11.31 19.14 8.65
CA CYS A 141 -10.46 19.86 9.60
C CYS A 141 -9.52 20.85 8.87
N LEU A 142 -8.91 20.42 7.77
CA LEU A 142 -7.98 21.22 6.99
C LEU A 142 -8.70 22.40 6.30
N GLN A 143 -9.88 22.17 5.71
CA GLN A 143 -10.70 23.24 5.14
C GLN A 143 -11.04 24.31 6.18
N ARG A 144 -11.41 23.90 7.39
CA ARG A 144 -11.70 24.83 8.50
C ARG A 144 -10.45 25.57 8.97
N LEU A 145 -9.31 24.88 9.10
CA LEU A 145 -8.05 25.47 9.55
C LEU A 145 -7.52 26.53 8.56
N LEU A 146 -7.66 26.25 7.26
CA LEU A 146 -7.21 27.17 6.21
C LEU A 146 -8.25 28.25 5.87
N GLY A 147 -9.43 28.24 6.50
CA GLY A 147 -10.50 29.20 6.23
C GLY A 147 -11.08 29.12 4.81
N PHE A 148 -10.94 27.96 4.15
CA PHE A 148 -11.35 27.79 2.76
C PHE A 148 -12.85 27.46 2.67
N SER A 149 -13.61 28.32 1.98
CA SER A 149 -15.04 28.15 1.69
C SER A 149 -15.24 27.80 0.21
N SER A 150 -15.84 26.65 -0.06
CA SER A 150 -15.89 26.03 -1.39
C SER A 150 -16.83 26.69 -2.41
N SER A 151 -17.66 27.67 -2.05
CA SER A 151 -18.86 27.97 -2.85
C SER A 151 -18.83 29.20 -3.77
N SER A 152 -17.81 30.07 -3.72
CA SER A 152 -17.76 31.23 -4.66
C SER A 152 -16.36 31.69 -5.04
N THR A 153 -15.39 31.52 -4.14
CA THR A 153 -14.02 31.99 -4.35
C THR A 153 -13.22 31.07 -5.28
N ALA A 154 -13.42 29.76 -5.19
CA ALA A 154 -12.74 28.79 -6.06
C ALA A 154 -13.05 29.05 -7.55
N GLN A 155 -14.33 29.24 -7.89
CA GLN A 155 -14.75 29.56 -9.27
C GLN A 155 -14.13 30.86 -9.82
N GLN A 156 -13.87 31.86 -8.98
CA GLN A 156 -13.22 33.11 -9.44
C GLN A 156 -11.72 32.93 -9.69
N ILE A 157 -11.03 32.12 -8.86
CA ILE A 157 -9.60 31.80 -9.06
C ILE A 157 -9.41 31.04 -10.38
N PHE A 158 -10.29 30.07 -10.66
CA PHE A 158 -10.19 29.25 -11.87
C PHE A 158 -10.34 30.05 -13.18
N ARG A 159 -11.08 31.16 -13.16
CA ARG A 159 -11.25 32.01 -14.34
C ARG A 159 -10.04 32.90 -14.66
N ASN A 160 -9.17 33.17 -13.69
CA ASN A 160 -8.01 34.05 -13.92
C ASN A 160 -6.84 33.72 -12.94
N PRO A 161 -6.20 32.55 -13.06
CA PRO A 161 -5.15 32.13 -12.13
C PRO A 161 -3.90 33.03 -12.16
N LEU A 162 -3.72 33.83 -13.22
CA LEU A 162 -2.60 34.76 -13.38
C LEU A 162 -2.97 36.22 -13.07
N SER A 163 -4.07 36.46 -12.36
CA SER A 163 -4.47 37.83 -12.05
C SER A 163 -3.40 38.56 -11.22
N LYS A 164 -3.24 39.86 -11.47
CA LYS A 164 -2.35 40.72 -10.68
C LYS A 164 -2.95 41.11 -9.33
N ASP A 165 -4.18 40.71 -9.05
CA ASP A 165 -4.84 40.95 -7.76
C ASP A 165 -4.17 40.11 -6.66
N GLU A 166 -3.59 40.78 -5.67
CA GLU A 166 -2.95 40.15 -4.52
C GLU A 166 -3.92 39.26 -3.74
N ALA A 167 -5.18 39.67 -3.58
CA ALA A 167 -6.18 38.89 -2.87
C ALA A 167 -6.50 37.57 -3.58
N LEU A 168 -6.48 37.55 -4.92
CA LEU A 168 -6.69 36.33 -5.69
C LEU A 168 -5.48 35.39 -5.60
N ARG A 169 -4.26 35.96 -5.55
CA ARG A 169 -3.01 35.19 -5.39
C ARG A 169 -2.92 34.52 -4.04
N ASP A 170 -3.29 35.20 -2.96
CA ASP A 170 -3.31 34.61 -1.62
C ASP A 170 -4.27 33.42 -1.55
N LYS A 171 -5.45 33.59 -2.15
CA LYS A 171 -6.45 32.51 -2.24
C LYS A 171 -5.97 31.34 -3.12
N LEU A 172 -5.23 31.61 -4.20
CA LEU A 172 -4.58 30.58 -5.01
C LEU A 172 -3.56 29.78 -4.18
N TRP A 173 -2.71 30.45 -3.40
CA TRP A 173 -1.75 29.77 -2.52
C TRP A 173 -2.42 28.94 -1.44
N GLN A 174 -3.51 29.44 -0.84
CA GLN A 174 -4.30 28.67 0.11
C GLN A 174 -4.90 27.41 -0.53
N LEU A 175 -5.38 27.52 -1.77
CA LEU A 175 -5.91 26.40 -2.53
C LEU A 175 -4.82 25.37 -2.86
N LEU A 176 -3.65 25.81 -3.33
CA LEU A 176 -2.50 24.94 -3.58
C LEU A 176 -2.03 24.24 -2.31
N LEU A 177 -1.93 24.98 -1.20
CA LEU A 177 -1.57 24.42 0.10
C LEU A 177 -2.60 23.40 0.57
N PHE A 178 -3.89 23.69 0.39
CA PHE A 178 -4.97 22.76 0.68
C PHE A 178 -4.80 21.46 -0.14
N TYR A 179 -4.63 21.54 -1.46
CA TYR A 179 -4.44 20.36 -2.30
C TYR A 179 -3.15 19.60 -1.97
N PHE A 180 -2.06 20.31 -1.66
CA PHE A 180 -0.80 19.69 -1.26
C PHE A 180 -0.95 18.89 0.03
N LEU A 181 -1.52 19.50 1.07
CA LEU A 181 -1.74 18.82 2.35
C LEU A 181 -2.76 17.69 2.21
N ASN A 182 -3.79 17.88 1.40
CA ASN A 182 -4.77 16.83 1.12
C ASN A 182 -4.14 15.63 0.41
N ALA A 183 -3.30 15.86 -0.60
CA ALA A 183 -2.63 14.79 -1.32
C ALA A 183 -1.57 14.08 -0.45
N MET A 184 -0.70 14.83 0.22
CA MET A 184 0.46 14.27 0.91
C MET A 184 0.11 13.67 2.27
N VAL A 185 -0.70 14.38 3.07
CA VAL A 185 -0.97 14.04 4.47
C VAL A 185 -2.28 13.28 4.62
N VAL A 186 -3.29 13.68 3.85
CA VAL A 186 -4.63 13.09 3.99
C VAL A 186 -4.71 11.81 3.17
N ALA A 187 -4.54 11.86 1.85
CA ALA A 187 -4.62 10.68 1.00
C ALA A 187 -3.38 9.79 1.14
N ALA A 188 -2.22 10.21 0.61
CA ALA A 188 -1.05 9.34 0.48
C ALA A 188 -0.55 8.79 1.82
N LEU A 189 -0.39 9.61 2.85
CA LEU A 189 0.06 9.11 4.15
C LEU A 189 -0.90 8.09 4.78
N VAL A 190 -2.22 8.34 4.73
CA VAL A 190 -3.21 7.41 5.29
C VAL A 190 -3.21 6.11 4.49
N GLU A 191 -3.26 6.20 3.16
CA GLU A 191 -3.26 5.03 2.29
C GLU A 191 -1.99 4.18 2.43
N GLU A 192 -0.81 4.79 2.41
CA GLU A 192 0.46 4.06 2.56
C GLU A 192 0.60 3.46 3.96
N THR A 193 0.03 4.12 4.98
CA THR A 193 -0.05 3.55 6.33
C THR A 193 -0.95 2.32 6.36
N VAL A 194 -2.09 2.38 5.68
CA VAL A 194 -2.99 1.23 5.55
C VAL A 194 -2.30 0.09 4.79
N LYS A 195 -1.61 0.37 3.69
CA LYS A 195 -0.80 -0.63 2.96
C LYS A 195 0.25 -1.26 3.86
N TYR A 196 0.94 -0.47 4.68
CA TYR A 196 1.89 -0.97 5.67
C TYR A 196 1.23 -1.90 6.70
N ILE A 197 0.06 -1.54 7.24
CA ILE A 197 -0.68 -2.38 8.18
C ILE A 197 -1.13 -3.69 7.51
N LEU A 198 -1.60 -3.63 6.26
CA LEU A 198 -1.96 -4.81 5.49
C LEU A 198 -0.74 -5.70 5.23
N ALA A 199 0.43 -5.11 4.93
CA ALA A 199 1.67 -5.85 4.77
C ALA A 199 2.04 -6.62 6.04
N LEU A 200 1.82 -6.06 7.24
CA LEU A 200 2.08 -6.75 8.52
C LEU A 200 1.24 -8.01 8.74
N ARG A 201 0.13 -8.20 8.01
CA ARG A 201 -0.72 -9.39 8.16
C ARG A 201 -0.01 -10.69 7.77
N HIS A 202 1.07 -10.63 7.01
CA HIS A 202 1.89 -11.83 6.72
C HIS A 202 2.39 -12.51 8.00
N ARG A 203 2.56 -11.77 9.11
CA ARG A 203 2.97 -12.31 10.41
C ARG A 203 1.94 -13.24 11.05
N LYS A 204 0.70 -13.23 10.56
CA LYS A 204 -0.36 -14.17 10.98
C LYS A 204 -0.28 -15.51 10.26
N LEU A 205 0.60 -15.65 9.26
CA LEU A 205 0.80 -16.90 8.54
C LEU A 205 1.56 -17.90 9.43
N ILE A 206 1.09 -19.15 9.42
CA ILE A 206 1.70 -20.25 10.21
C ILE A 206 3.08 -20.62 9.66
N ILE A 207 3.27 -20.51 8.34
CA ILE A 207 4.52 -20.84 7.65
C ILE A 207 5.18 -19.52 7.26
N SER A 208 6.48 -19.40 7.53
CA SER A 208 7.26 -18.23 7.13
C SER A 208 7.15 -18.04 5.60
N PRO A 209 6.59 -16.92 5.14
CA PRO A 209 6.27 -16.73 3.73
C PRO A 209 7.49 -16.50 2.81
N GLY A 210 8.68 -16.30 3.39
CA GLY A 210 9.86 -15.82 2.66
C GLY A 210 9.65 -14.44 2.03
N LEU A 211 10.67 -13.90 1.35
CA LEU A 211 10.62 -12.54 0.77
C LEU A 211 9.43 -12.40 -0.19
N LYS A 212 9.32 -13.37 -1.09
CA LYS A 212 8.27 -13.46 -2.10
C LYS A 212 6.88 -13.44 -1.48
N GLY A 213 6.64 -14.19 -0.41
CA GLY A 213 5.33 -14.25 0.21
C GLY A 213 4.95 -12.96 0.95
N ILE A 214 5.91 -12.28 1.60
CA ILE A 214 5.69 -10.97 2.24
C ILE A 214 5.32 -9.92 1.19
N ILE A 215 6.07 -9.87 0.08
CA ILE A 215 5.78 -8.96 -1.03
C ILE A 215 4.40 -9.25 -1.61
N GLY A 216 4.08 -10.51 -1.90
CA GLY A 216 2.78 -10.90 -2.43
C GLY A 216 1.62 -10.48 -1.52
N CYS A 217 1.75 -10.66 -0.19
CA CYS A 217 0.77 -10.19 0.78
C CYS A 217 0.55 -8.67 0.69
N SER A 218 1.64 -7.91 0.64
CA SER A 218 1.61 -6.44 0.58
C SER A 218 0.98 -5.93 -0.72
N VAL A 219 1.38 -6.48 -1.87
CA VAL A 219 0.85 -6.10 -3.19
C VAL A 219 -0.64 -6.45 -3.31
N CYS A 220 -1.07 -7.61 -2.83
CA CYS A 220 -2.49 -7.97 -2.82
C CYS A 220 -3.32 -7.00 -1.98
N GLY A 221 -2.82 -6.58 -0.82
CA GLY A 221 -3.47 -5.55 0.00
C GLY A 221 -3.60 -4.21 -0.76
N ALA A 222 -2.50 -3.75 -1.37
CA ALA A 222 -2.49 -2.50 -2.14
C ALA A 222 -3.39 -2.55 -3.38
N LEU A 223 -3.47 -3.70 -4.04
CA LEU A 223 -4.35 -3.94 -5.18
C LEU A 223 -5.83 -3.83 -4.81
N GLY A 224 -6.20 -4.34 -3.62
CA GLY A 224 -7.56 -4.19 -3.10
C GLY A 224 -7.92 -2.73 -2.80
N LEU A 225 -6.98 -1.94 -2.28
CA LEU A 225 -7.18 -0.50 -2.08
C LEU A 225 -7.35 0.23 -3.41
N ALA A 226 -6.48 -0.04 -4.39
CA ALA A 226 -6.57 0.53 -5.73
C ALA A 226 -7.92 0.21 -6.40
N GLY A 227 -8.40 -1.03 -6.23
CA GLY A 227 -9.71 -1.44 -6.72
C GLY A 227 -10.86 -0.63 -6.13
N MET A 228 -10.83 -0.37 -4.81
CA MET A 228 -11.85 0.42 -4.13
C MET A 228 -11.77 1.90 -4.48
N GLU A 229 -10.57 2.48 -4.47
CA GLU A 229 -10.34 3.87 -4.87
C GLU A 229 -10.87 4.10 -6.28
N HIS A 230 -10.48 3.23 -7.21
CA HIS A 230 -10.92 3.32 -8.59
C HIS A 230 -12.44 3.17 -8.73
N LEU A 231 -13.06 2.23 -8.00
CA LEU A 231 -14.53 2.11 -7.95
C LEU A 231 -15.20 3.42 -7.53
N PHE A 232 -14.67 4.12 -6.52
CA PHE A 232 -15.19 5.42 -6.10
C PHE A 232 -15.03 6.49 -7.18
N TYR A 233 -13.91 6.49 -7.92
CA TYR A 233 -13.76 7.35 -9.10
C TYR A 233 -14.81 7.04 -10.17
N CYS A 234 -15.03 5.76 -10.50
CA CYS A 234 -16.08 5.33 -11.43
C CYS A 234 -17.46 5.90 -11.03
N LEU A 235 -17.80 5.78 -9.74
CA LEU A 235 -19.07 6.27 -9.20
C LEU A 235 -19.16 7.80 -9.27
N ASN A 236 -18.08 8.52 -9.01
CA ASN A 236 -18.05 9.97 -9.12
C ASN A 236 -18.24 10.44 -10.58
N PHE A 237 -17.68 9.70 -11.55
CA PHE A 237 -17.86 9.98 -12.97
C PHE A 237 -19.30 9.81 -13.45
N LEU A 238 -20.08 8.91 -12.85
CA LEU A 238 -21.50 8.76 -13.16
C LEU A 238 -22.33 10.00 -12.83
N LEU A 239 -21.83 10.82 -11.92
CA LEU A 239 -22.49 12.05 -11.49
C LEU A 239 -22.03 13.27 -12.31
N SER A 240 -21.05 13.11 -13.19
CA SER A 240 -20.55 14.18 -14.06
C SER A 240 -21.45 14.39 -15.28
N SER A 241 -21.65 15.65 -15.67
CA SER A 241 -22.36 16.02 -16.91
C SER A 241 -21.53 15.79 -18.17
N ASP A 242 -20.20 15.71 -18.05
CA ASP A 242 -19.27 15.41 -19.15
C ASP A 242 -18.73 13.98 -19.02
N TRP A 243 -19.49 13.03 -19.55
CA TRP A 243 -19.18 11.61 -19.43
C TRP A 243 -17.94 11.19 -20.23
N LEU A 244 -17.62 11.84 -21.35
CA LEU A 244 -16.50 11.44 -22.20
C LEU A 244 -15.17 11.79 -21.54
N THR A 245 -15.03 13.03 -21.06
CA THR A 245 -13.85 13.47 -20.31
C THR A 245 -13.69 12.66 -19.03
N ALA A 246 -14.79 12.38 -18.33
CA ALA A 246 -14.80 11.55 -17.13
C ALA A 246 -14.32 10.11 -17.42
N VAL A 247 -14.80 9.48 -18.49
CA VAL A 247 -14.40 8.13 -18.92
C VAL A 247 -12.92 8.08 -19.32
N LEU A 248 -12.43 9.05 -20.10
CA LEU A 248 -11.03 9.09 -20.53
C LEU A 248 -10.10 9.34 -19.34
N SER A 249 -10.40 10.34 -18.50
CA SER A 249 -9.65 10.65 -17.29
C SER A 249 -9.60 9.45 -16.34
N GLY A 250 -10.76 8.81 -16.15
CA GLY A 250 -10.87 7.61 -15.33
C GLY A 250 -10.01 6.45 -15.84
N PHE A 251 -9.93 6.25 -17.16
CA PHE A 251 -9.21 5.13 -17.74
C PHE A 251 -7.70 5.32 -17.61
N PHE A 252 -7.20 6.52 -17.95
CA PHE A 252 -5.79 6.85 -17.78
C PHE A 252 -5.38 6.79 -16.31
N ARG A 253 -6.20 7.35 -15.42
CA ARG A 253 -5.99 7.24 -13.98
C ARG A 253 -5.98 5.78 -13.53
N ALA A 254 -6.88 4.92 -14.03
CA ALA A 254 -6.88 3.50 -13.70
C ALA A 254 -5.51 2.87 -14.02
N VAL A 255 -5.04 2.98 -15.26
CA VAL A 255 -3.80 2.32 -15.69
C VAL A 255 -2.60 2.77 -14.85
N ILE A 256 -2.49 4.07 -14.59
CA ILE A 256 -1.38 4.67 -13.85
C ILE A 256 -1.50 4.41 -12.34
N ALA A 257 -2.68 4.60 -11.76
CA ALA A 257 -2.92 4.43 -10.32
C ALA A 257 -2.79 2.97 -9.90
N PHE A 258 -3.31 2.00 -10.67
CA PHE A 258 -3.12 0.59 -10.33
C PHE A 258 -1.63 0.22 -10.29
N TRP A 259 -0.84 0.70 -11.25
CA TRP A 259 0.60 0.50 -11.25
C TRP A 259 1.25 1.13 -10.01
N LEU A 260 0.93 2.38 -9.72
CA LEU A 260 1.42 3.11 -8.55
C LEU A 260 1.13 2.36 -7.24
N HIS A 261 -0.11 1.90 -7.04
CA HIS A 261 -0.52 1.21 -5.82
C HIS A 261 0.21 -0.11 -5.66
N CYS A 262 0.36 -0.87 -6.74
CA CYS A 262 1.08 -2.13 -6.69
C CYS A 262 2.56 -1.91 -6.44
N LEU A 263 3.15 -0.87 -7.01
CA LEU A 263 4.55 -0.54 -6.83
C LEU A 263 4.86 -0.02 -5.41
N THR A 264 4.01 0.83 -4.85
CA THR A 264 4.08 1.28 -3.46
C THR A 264 3.92 0.10 -2.49
N GLY A 265 2.90 -0.74 -2.70
CA GLY A 265 2.72 -1.99 -1.96
C GLY A 265 3.91 -2.93 -2.08
N PHE A 266 4.51 -3.06 -3.27
CA PHE A 266 5.70 -3.87 -3.50
C PHE A 266 6.89 -3.34 -2.72
N PHE A 267 7.17 -2.03 -2.80
CA PHE A 267 8.28 -1.39 -2.08
C PHE A 267 8.13 -1.56 -0.56
N ILE A 268 6.94 -1.33 -0.02
CA ILE A 268 6.61 -1.56 1.39
C ILE A 268 6.88 -3.04 1.76
N GLY A 269 6.45 -3.98 0.91
CA GLY A 269 6.66 -5.41 1.10
C GLY A 269 8.15 -5.79 1.15
N VAL A 270 8.97 -5.27 0.25
CA VAL A 270 10.43 -5.50 0.24
C VAL A 270 11.07 -4.98 1.52
N ARG A 271 10.77 -3.74 1.90
CA ARG A 271 11.30 -3.13 3.13
C ARG A 271 10.85 -3.87 4.39
N ARG A 272 9.60 -4.37 4.43
CA ARG A 272 9.14 -5.22 5.53
C ARG A 272 9.89 -6.55 5.57
N ALA A 273 10.11 -7.19 4.43
CA ALA A 273 10.87 -8.42 4.37
C ALA A 273 12.31 -8.25 4.86
N ARG A 274 12.96 -7.09 4.61
CA ARG A 274 14.26 -6.78 5.21
C ARG A 274 14.22 -6.81 6.74
N VAL A 275 13.19 -6.24 7.35
CA VAL A 275 13.05 -6.25 8.82
C VAL A 275 12.69 -7.65 9.34
N ASP A 276 11.70 -8.29 8.73
CA ASP A 276 11.11 -9.53 9.26
C ASP A 276 11.95 -10.79 8.93
N LEU A 277 12.73 -10.78 7.85
CA LEU A 277 13.56 -11.92 7.43
C LEU A 277 15.06 -11.68 7.63
N LEU A 278 15.55 -10.47 7.37
CA LEU A 278 16.99 -10.17 7.45
C LEU A 278 17.38 -9.50 8.78
N GLY A 279 16.41 -9.17 9.64
CA GLY A 279 16.65 -8.54 10.94
C GLY A 279 17.07 -7.07 10.85
N ASP A 280 16.87 -6.40 9.71
CA ASP A 280 17.25 -4.99 9.57
C ASP A 280 16.43 -4.09 10.50
N SER A 281 17.08 -3.09 11.12
CA SER A 281 16.43 -2.13 12.02
C SER A 281 15.81 -0.94 11.27
N LEU A 282 14.90 -1.21 10.33
CA LEU A 282 14.20 -0.15 9.58
C LEU A 282 13.02 0.40 10.40
N SER A 283 12.96 1.73 10.53
CA SER A 283 11.84 2.42 11.17
C SER A 283 10.60 2.42 10.27
N TYR A 284 9.41 2.56 10.84
CA TYR A 284 8.16 2.70 10.07
C TYR A 284 8.26 3.79 9.00
N PHE A 285 8.77 4.98 9.36
CA PHE A 285 8.96 6.07 8.41
C PHE A 285 9.87 5.68 7.25
N SER A 286 10.97 4.95 7.50
CA SER A 286 11.89 4.49 6.45
C SER A 286 11.24 3.53 5.43
N VAL A 287 10.13 2.88 5.81
CA VAL A 287 9.37 2.00 4.92
C VAL A 287 8.40 2.78 4.03
N ILE A 288 7.74 3.80 4.57
CA ILE A 288 6.61 4.45 3.88
C ILE A 288 6.91 5.81 3.26
N TRP A 289 7.96 6.53 3.67
CA TRP A 289 8.16 7.92 3.25
C TRP A 289 8.26 8.10 1.73
N LEU A 290 8.96 7.19 1.04
CA LEU A 290 9.14 7.25 -0.41
C LEU A 290 7.84 6.92 -1.14
N PRO A 291 7.11 5.83 -0.78
CA PRO A 291 5.74 5.62 -1.25
C PRO A 291 4.83 6.84 -1.07
N VAL A 292 4.82 7.46 0.12
CA VAL A 292 4.01 8.65 0.41
C VAL A 292 4.39 9.81 -0.48
N LEU A 293 5.69 10.04 -0.68
CA LEU A 293 6.18 11.13 -1.51
C LEU A 293 5.77 10.95 -2.98
N VAL A 294 5.99 9.77 -3.55
CA VAL A 294 5.66 9.49 -4.96
C VAL A 294 4.15 9.55 -5.16
N HIS A 295 3.39 8.86 -4.30
CA HIS A 295 1.94 8.81 -4.39
C HIS A 295 1.31 10.19 -4.19
N GLY A 296 1.66 10.89 -3.11
CA GLY A 296 1.13 12.21 -2.82
C GLY A 296 1.53 13.27 -3.85
N THR A 297 2.68 13.13 -4.52
CA THR A 297 3.05 14.03 -5.63
C THR A 297 2.13 13.83 -6.84
N MET A 298 1.81 12.57 -7.19
CA MET A 298 0.90 12.26 -8.30
C MET A 298 -0.52 12.73 -7.99
N ASP A 299 -1.00 12.50 -6.76
CA ASP A 299 -2.31 13.01 -6.32
C ASP A 299 -2.34 14.54 -6.29
N PHE A 300 -1.27 15.18 -5.81
CA PHE A 300 -1.18 16.64 -5.81
C PHE A 300 -1.21 17.18 -7.23
N ALA A 301 -0.47 16.59 -8.16
CA ALA A 301 -0.51 16.95 -9.57
C ALA A 301 -1.91 16.79 -10.15
N ALA A 302 -2.59 15.67 -9.87
CA ALA A 302 -3.96 15.42 -10.30
C ALA A 302 -4.96 16.44 -9.72
N PHE A 303 -4.90 16.73 -8.42
CA PHE A 303 -5.82 17.67 -7.77
C PHE A 303 -5.55 19.12 -8.18
N SER A 304 -4.29 19.55 -8.22
CA SER A 304 -3.95 20.94 -8.51
C SER A 304 -4.04 21.26 -10.01
N LEU A 305 -3.45 20.43 -10.88
CA LEU A 305 -3.42 20.71 -12.31
C LEU A 305 -4.75 20.39 -12.98
N GLY A 306 -5.44 19.34 -12.52
CA GLY A 306 -6.77 18.97 -13.02
C GLY A 306 -7.86 20.00 -12.67
N THR A 307 -7.65 20.82 -11.63
CA THR A 307 -8.62 21.87 -11.25
C THR A 307 -8.24 23.25 -11.78
N MET A 308 -6.95 23.57 -11.87
CA MET A 308 -6.49 24.92 -12.23
C MET A 308 -6.41 25.22 -13.72
N PHE A 309 -6.27 24.18 -14.55
CA PHE A 309 -5.95 24.36 -15.95
C PHE A 309 -6.92 23.56 -16.81
N GLU A 310 -8.10 24.14 -17.06
CA GLU A 310 -9.03 23.67 -18.09
C GLU A 310 -8.38 23.74 -19.51
N ASP A 311 -7.31 24.53 -19.66
CA ASP A 311 -6.51 24.61 -20.89
C ASP A 311 -5.73 23.32 -21.15
N THR A 312 -6.00 22.72 -22.32
CA THR A 312 -5.85 21.30 -22.65
C THR A 312 -4.40 20.77 -22.65
N TRP A 313 -3.38 21.63 -22.67
CA TRP A 313 -1.98 21.18 -22.77
C TRP A 313 -1.35 20.81 -21.43
N LEU A 314 -1.76 21.44 -20.31
CA LEU A 314 -1.28 21.07 -18.98
C LEU A 314 -1.85 19.72 -18.52
N VAL A 315 -3.02 19.35 -19.03
CA VAL A 315 -3.60 18.01 -18.91
C VAL A 315 -2.68 16.93 -19.49
N VAL A 316 -1.89 17.24 -20.52
CA VAL A 316 -0.91 16.31 -21.11
C VAL A 316 0.36 16.21 -20.25
N LEU A 317 0.73 17.27 -19.53
CA LEU A 317 1.93 17.29 -18.69
C LEU A 317 1.79 16.36 -17.48
N VAL A 318 0.59 16.22 -16.92
CA VAL A 318 0.32 15.36 -15.75
C VAL A 318 0.69 13.89 -16.04
N PRO A 319 0.16 13.23 -17.09
CA PRO A 319 0.60 11.87 -17.46
C PRO A 319 2.10 11.75 -17.72
N CYS A 320 2.75 12.76 -18.32
CA CYS A 320 4.19 12.73 -18.55
C CYS A 320 4.97 12.74 -17.23
N LEU A 321 4.58 13.59 -16.28
CA LEU A 321 5.14 13.64 -14.94
C LEU A 321 4.92 12.31 -14.20
N ASP A 322 3.71 11.76 -14.26
CA ASP A 322 3.34 10.50 -13.64
C ASP A 322 4.18 9.34 -14.17
N ILE A 323 4.32 9.23 -15.49
CA ILE A 323 5.15 8.19 -16.13
C ILE A 323 6.63 8.36 -15.71
N PHE A 324 7.13 9.58 -15.65
CA PHE A 324 8.49 9.86 -15.21
C PHE A 324 8.70 9.42 -13.74
N LEU A 325 7.82 9.86 -12.83
CA LEU A 325 7.88 9.49 -11.42
C LEU A 325 7.76 7.98 -11.22
N LEU A 326 6.82 7.33 -11.90
CA LEU A 326 6.65 5.87 -11.88
C LEU A 326 7.89 5.14 -12.40
N SER A 327 8.55 5.65 -13.43
CA SER A 327 9.77 5.04 -13.98
C SER A 327 10.92 5.10 -12.97
N VAL A 328 11.15 6.27 -12.36
CA VAL A 328 12.17 6.46 -11.32
C VAL A 328 11.86 5.59 -10.09
N PHE A 329 10.59 5.52 -9.69
CA PHE A 329 10.18 4.72 -8.54
C PHE A 329 10.28 3.21 -8.83
N THR A 330 9.98 2.78 -10.06
CA THR A 330 10.13 1.38 -10.50
C THR A 330 11.60 0.96 -10.47
N TRP A 331 12.49 1.80 -10.98
CA TRP A 331 13.93 1.57 -10.87
C TRP A 331 14.33 1.43 -9.40
N THR A 332 13.98 2.40 -8.56
CA THR A 332 14.37 2.42 -7.15
C THR A 332 13.89 1.15 -6.42
N THR A 333 12.66 0.74 -6.69
CA THR A 333 12.05 -0.47 -6.14
C THR A 333 12.74 -1.74 -6.63
N SER A 334 13.13 -1.79 -7.91
CA SER A 334 13.88 -2.91 -8.48
C SER A 334 15.25 -3.09 -7.83
N MET A 335 15.98 -1.99 -7.60
CA MET A 335 17.27 -2.02 -6.91
C MET A 335 17.14 -2.53 -5.47
N GLU A 336 16.12 -2.04 -4.75
CA GLU A 336 15.84 -2.46 -3.38
C GLU A 336 15.48 -3.95 -3.30
N TYR A 337 14.68 -4.44 -4.25
CA TYR A 337 14.33 -5.85 -4.36
C TYR A 337 15.54 -6.74 -4.66
N LYS A 338 16.37 -6.35 -5.63
CA LYS A 338 17.57 -7.10 -6.00
C LYS A 338 18.49 -7.28 -4.80
N ASN A 339 18.83 -6.19 -4.11
CA ASN A 339 19.67 -6.21 -2.91
C ASN A 339 19.07 -7.10 -1.80
N THR A 340 17.76 -6.99 -1.56
CA THR A 340 17.08 -7.81 -0.55
C THR A 340 17.07 -9.29 -0.91
N SER A 341 16.87 -9.62 -2.20
CA SER A 341 16.85 -11.00 -2.69
C SER A 341 18.23 -11.65 -2.66
N GLU A 342 19.30 -10.91 -2.96
CA GLU A 342 20.69 -11.40 -2.86
C GLU A 342 21.02 -11.75 -1.41
N ARG A 343 20.71 -10.86 -0.46
CA ARG A 343 20.92 -11.11 0.97
C ARG A 343 20.08 -12.28 1.50
N GLU A 344 18.83 -12.42 1.05
CA GLU A 344 18.02 -13.60 1.43
C GLU A 344 18.66 -14.90 0.90
N LEU A 345 19.21 -14.88 -0.32
CA LEU A 345 19.87 -16.05 -0.91
C LEU A 345 21.13 -16.43 -0.12
N GLU A 346 21.96 -15.45 0.25
CA GLU A 346 23.16 -15.65 1.09
C GLU A 346 22.82 -16.27 2.46
N LEU A 347 21.71 -15.86 3.07
CA LEU A 347 21.25 -16.44 4.34
C LEU A 347 20.74 -17.88 4.18
N ARG A 348 20.05 -18.20 3.07
CA ARG A 348 19.49 -19.54 2.82
C ARG A 348 20.56 -20.54 2.39
N TYR A 349 21.54 -20.07 1.64
CA TYR A 349 22.65 -20.85 1.13
C TYR A 349 23.92 -20.14 1.54
N PRO A 350 24.30 -20.21 2.83
CA PRO A 350 25.64 -19.79 3.22
C PRO A 350 26.56 -20.60 2.34
N GLN A 351 27.21 -19.93 1.38
CA GLN A 351 28.13 -20.62 0.47
C GLN A 351 28.99 -21.49 1.36
N HIS A 352 29.04 -22.79 1.09
CA HIS A 352 30.02 -23.66 1.72
C HIS A 352 31.31 -22.88 1.60
N VAL A 353 31.78 -22.35 2.73
CA VAL A 353 33.11 -21.78 2.85
C VAL A 353 33.94 -22.89 2.25
N VAL A 354 34.46 -22.65 1.05
CA VAL A 354 35.45 -23.53 0.46
C VAL A 354 36.57 -23.40 1.46
N THR A 355 36.55 -24.27 2.46
CA THR A 355 37.72 -24.56 3.27
C THR A 355 38.66 -25.07 2.21
N GLU A 356 39.46 -24.16 1.65
CA GLU A 356 40.66 -24.52 0.94
C GLU A 356 41.32 -25.51 1.90
N GLU A 357 41.31 -26.79 1.52
CA GLU A 357 42.07 -27.79 2.23
C GLU A 357 43.50 -27.28 2.19
N VAL A 358 43.96 -26.73 3.31
CA VAL A 358 45.35 -26.31 3.45
C VAL A 358 46.14 -27.61 3.26
N PRO A 359 46.91 -27.75 2.18
CA PRO A 359 47.68 -28.96 1.97
C PRO A 359 48.69 -29.07 3.12
N VAL A 360 48.58 -30.18 3.86
CA VAL A 360 49.44 -30.52 5.02
C VAL A 360 50.85 -30.82 4.58
#